data_AF-A0A2E9KLU6-F1
#
_entry.id   AF-A0A2E9KLU6-F1
#
_cell.length_a   1.000
_cell.length_b   1.000
_cell.length_c   1.000
_cell.angle_alpha   90.00
_cell.angle_beta   90.00
_cell.angle_gamma   90.00
#
_symmetry.space_group_name_H-M   'P 1'
#
loop_
_entity.id
_entity.type
_entity.pdbx_description
1 polymer ?
#
loop_
_entity_poly.entity_id
_entity_poly.type
_entity_poly.pdbx_seq_one_letter_code
_entity_poly.pdbx_strand_id
1 'polypeptide(L)' 'GVDVDESGIVQLWIQPMHPQCPCCIDDLISLRELIGGQSGVLACHIEVVGIPHSDRWTAAVNE' A
#
# COMPACT_ATOMS: atom_id res chain seq x y z
N GLY A 1 7.98 -2.88 5.44
CA GLY A 1 9.24 -2.43 4.82
C GLY A 1 8.95 -1.30 3.86
N VAL A 2 9.98 -0.55 3.45
CA VAL A 2 9.86 0.46 2.40
C VAL A 2 11.08 0.38 1.49
N ASP A 3 10.87 0.48 0.19
CA ASP A 3 11.90 0.59 -0.84
C ASP A 3 11.52 1.71 -1.80
N VAL A 4 12.51 2.52 -2.18
CA VAL A 4 12.33 3.66 -3.09
C VAL A 4 13.49 3.64 -4.06
N ASP A 5 13.19 3.52 -5.35
CA ASP A 5 14.21 3.52 -6.38
C ASP A 5 14.52 4.92 -6.93
N GLU A 6 15.59 5.01 -7.73
CA GLU A 6 16.03 6.25 -8.35
C GLU A 6 15.04 6.79 -9.40
N SER A 7 14.09 5.96 -9.85
CA SER A 7 13.03 6.37 -10.77
C SER A 7 11.83 6.96 -10.04
N GLY A 8 11.81 6.98 -8.70
CA GLY A 8 10.67 7.47 -7.93
C GLY A 8 9.54 6.47 -7.82
N ILE A 9 9.83 5.16 -7.94
CA ILE A 9 8.88 4.10 -7.64
C ILE A 9 9.01 3.76 -6.15
N VAL A 10 7.88 3.85 -5.43
CA VAL A 10 7.78 3.52 -4.01
C VAL A 10 7.11 2.16 -3.85
N GLN A 11 7.77 1.25 -3.13
CA GLN A 11 7.22 -0.04 -2.76
C GLN A 11 7.13 -0.15 -1.24
N LEU A 12 5.96 -0.51 -0.73
CA LEU A 12 5.70 -0.69 0.70
C LEU A 12 5.26 -2.11 0.98
N TRP A 13 5.73 -2.69 2.09
CA TRP A 13 5.22 -3.95 2.63
C TRP A 13 4.58 -3.67 3.98
N ILE A 14 3.25 -3.81 4.07
CA ILE A 14 2.47 -3.41 5.24
C ILE A 14 1.67 -4.60 5.77
N GLN A 15 1.74 -4.81 7.08
CA GLN A 15 0.84 -5.70 7.79
C GLN A 15 -0.22 -4.85 8.50
N PRO A 16 -1.51 -4.92 8.12
CA PRO A 16 -2.55 -4.15 8.77
C PRO A 16 -2.80 -4.68 10.20
N MET A 17 -3.10 -3.77 11.13
CA MET A 17 -3.34 -4.13 12.53
C MET A 17 -4.62 -4.97 12.71
N HIS A 18 -5.66 -4.70 11.91
CA HIS A 18 -6.96 -5.38 11.98
C HIS A 18 -7.44 -5.79 10.58
N PRO A 19 -7.12 -7.02 10.10
CA PRO A 19 -7.39 -7.47 8.73
C PRO A 19 -8.87 -7.64 8.37
N GLN A 20 -9.74 -7.52 9.37
CA GLN A 20 -11.20 -7.62 9.27
C GLN A 20 -11.91 -6.26 9.36
N CYS A 21 -11.18 -5.17 9.64
CA CYS A 21 -11.78 -3.83 9.65
C CYS A 21 -11.79 -3.26 8.22
N PRO A 22 -12.95 -2.81 7.70
CA PRO A 22 -12.98 -2.07 6.44
C PRO A 22 -12.21 -0.74 6.54
N CYS A 23 -12.19 -0.11 7.72
CA CYS A 23 -11.41 1.10 7.97
C CYS A 23 -9.92 0.92 7.64
N CYS A 24 -9.35 -0.22 7.97
CA CYS A 24 -7.92 -0.47 7.76
C CYS A 24 -7.57 -0.62 6.28
N ILE A 25 -8.51 -1.05 5.42
CA ILE A 25 -8.24 -1.09 3.97
C ILE A 25 -8.37 0.30 3.36
N ASP A 26 -9.38 1.08 3.79
CA ASP A 26 -9.57 2.48 3.36
C ASP A 26 -8.36 3.36 3.73
N ASP A 27 -7.79 3.14 4.92
CA ASP A 27 -6.57 3.83 5.36
C ASP A 27 -5.37 3.50 4.46
N LEU A 28 -5.22 2.25 4.00
CA LEU A 28 -4.13 1.87 3.09
C LEU A 28 -4.31 2.42 1.68
N ILE A 29 -5.55 2.48 1.19
CA ILE A 29 -5.89 3.15 -0.08
C ILE A 29 -5.51 4.63 0.01
N SER A 30 -5.96 5.30 1.08
CA SER A 30 -5.66 6.71 1.32
C SER A 30 -4.16 6.97 1.44
N LEU A 31 -3.42 6.06 2.10
CA LEU A 31 -1.96 6.13 2.20
C LEU A 31 -1.29 6.02 0.84
N ARG A 32 -1.71 5.07 0.00
CA ARG A 32 -1.17 4.91 -1.36
C ARG A 32 -1.39 6.17 -2.20
N GLU A 33 -2.60 6.71 -2.18
CA GLU A 33 -2.95 7.95 -2.90
C GLU A 33 -2.11 9.13 -2.41
N LEU A 34 -1.97 9.28 -1.10
CA LEU A 34 -1.20 10.37 -0.50
C LEU A 34 0.28 10.31 -0.89
N ILE A 35 0.87 9.12 -0.92
CA ILE A 35 2.26 8.91 -1.37
C ILE A 35 2.37 9.12 -2.88
N GLY A 36 1.46 8.53 -3.67
CA GLY A 36 1.44 8.66 -5.13
C GLY A 36 1.21 10.10 -5.62
N GLY A 37 0.57 10.94 -4.80
CA GLY A 37 0.37 12.36 -5.08
C GLY A 37 1.58 13.25 -4.76
N GLN A 38 2.65 12.73 -4.15
CA GLN A 38 3.83 13.53 -3.83
C GLN A 38 4.67 13.83 -5.07
N SER A 39 5.22 15.04 -5.14
CA SER A 39 6.12 15.43 -6.23
C SER A 39 7.36 14.53 -6.26
N GLY A 40 7.69 13.97 -7.42
CA GLY A 40 8.82 13.06 -7.60
C GLY A 40 8.49 11.58 -7.41
N VAL A 41 7.26 11.23 -7.00
CA VAL A 41 6.78 9.85 -7.01
C VAL A 41 6.13 9.56 -8.37
N LEU A 42 6.67 8.59 -9.11
CA LEU A 42 6.11 8.12 -10.38
C LEU A 42 5.07 7.02 -10.18
N ALA A 43 5.28 6.15 -9.20
CA ALA A 43 4.37 5.07 -8.87
C ALA A 43 4.48 4.69 -7.40
N CYS A 44 3.38 4.24 -6.82
CA CYS A 44 3.32 3.72 -5.46
C CYS A 44 2.60 2.37 -5.46
N HIS A 45 3.24 1.36 -4.88
CA HIS A 45 2.70 0.02 -4.74
C HIS A 45 2.77 -0.44 -3.28
N ILE A 46 1.66 -0.99 -2.78
CA ILE A 46 1.57 -1.54 -1.42
C ILE A 46 1.32 -3.04 -1.48
N GLU A 47 2.30 -3.84 -1.08
CA GLU A 47 2.15 -5.27 -0.84
C GLU A 47 1.65 -5.48 0.60
N VAL A 48 0.47 -6.10 0.74
CA VAL A 48 -0.06 -6.46 2.05
C VAL A 48 0.50 -7.82 2.47
N VAL A 49 1.03 -7.91 3.69
CA VAL A 49 1.72 -9.10 4.20
C VAL A 49 1.21 -9.51 5.59
N GLY A 50 1.47 -10.76 5.99
CA GLY A 50 1.25 -11.21 7.37
C GLY A 50 -0.22 -11.44 7.77
N ILE A 51 -1.14 -11.53 6.81
CA ILE A 51 -2.57 -11.77 7.04
C ILE A 51 -3.13 -12.84 6.09
N PRO A 52 -4.23 -13.53 6.42
CA PRO A 52 -4.94 -14.38 5.47
C PRO A 52 -5.49 -13.57 4.29
N HIS A 53 -5.44 -14.12 3.09
CA HIS A 53 -5.95 -13.49 1.85
C HIS A 53 -5.30 -12.12 1.56
N SER A 54 -4.00 -12.00 1.84
CA SER A 54 -3.26 -10.77 1.62
C SER A 54 -3.15 -10.38 0.14
N ASP A 55 -3.31 -11.35 -0.77
CA ASP A 55 -3.44 -11.16 -2.21
C ASP A 55 -4.66 -10.29 -2.57
N ARG A 56 -5.82 -10.55 -1.95
CA ARG A 56 -7.04 -9.77 -2.17
C ARG A 56 -6.92 -8.35 -1.64
N TRP A 57 -6.28 -8.20 -0.48
CA TRP A 57 -5.98 -6.90 0.09
C TRP A 57 -5.03 -6.10 -0.82
N THR A 58 -3.96 -6.72 -1.29
CA THR A 58 -3.01 -6.11 -2.22
C THR A 58 -3.71 -5.67 -3.51
N ALA A 59 -4.58 -6.50 -4.09
CA ALA A 59 -5.34 -6.11 -5.26
C ALA A 59 -6.25 -4.89 -4.98
N ALA A 60 -7.00 -4.90 -3.88
CA ALA A 60 -7.94 -3.84 -3.55
C ALA A 60 -7.26 -2.49 -3.19
N VAL A 61 -6.09 -2.52 -2.53
CA VAL A 61 -5.34 -1.29 -2.21
C VAL A 61 -4.73 -0.65 -3.46
N ASN A 62 -4.36 -1.47 -4.46
CA ASN A 62 -3.63 -1.01 -5.64
C ASN A 62 -4.51 -0.83 -6.90
N GLU A 63 -5.84 -0.92 -6.78
CA GLU A 63 -6.79 -0.55 -7.85
C GLU A 63 -6.59 0.91 -8.29
#